data_AF-A0A1T4UDL8-F1
#
_entry.id   AF-A0A1T4UDL8-F1
#
_cell.length_a   1.000
_cell.length_b   1.000
_cell.length_c   1.000
_cell.angle_alpha   90.00
_cell.angle_beta   90.00
_cell.angle_gamma   90.00
#
_symmetry.space_group_name_H-M   'P 1'
#
loop_
_entity.id
_entity.type
_entity.pdbx_description
1 polymer ?
#
loop_
_entity_poly.entity_id
_entity_poly.type
_entity_poly.pdbx_seq_one_letter_code
_entity_poly.pdbx_strand_id
1 'polypeptide(L)' 'MNTSRFLTTIYDEALDINGDVSNFASLLRCSCILYLSDTEKTMDIANAQLKAAHGET' A
#
# COMPACT_ATOMS: atom_id res chain seq x y z
N MET A 1 -10.76 -9.51 7.22
CA MET A 1 -9.28 -9.53 7.03
C MET A 1 -8.64 -9.75 8.40
N ASN A 2 -7.56 -10.53 8.53
CA ASN A 2 -6.74 -10.53 9.76
C ASN A 2 -5.43 -9.78 9.47
N THR A 3 -4.77 -9.27 10.50
CA THR A 3 -3.55 -8.46 10.34
C THR A 3 -2.46 -9.22 9.60
N SER A 4 -2.25 -10.50 9.93
CA SER A 4 -1.21 -11.33 9.30
C SER A 4 -1.43 -11.47 7.78
N ARG A 5 -2.66 -11.75 7.34
CA ARG A 5 -3.00 -11.88 5.92
C ARG A 5 -2.92 -10.54 5.20
N PHE A 6 -3.33 -9.45 5.84
CA PHE A 6 -3.15 -8.12 5.28
C PHE A 6 -1.66 -7.82 5.02
N LEU A 7 -0.80 -8.10 5.99
CA LEU A 7 0.64 -7.90 5.85
C LEU A 7 1.24 -8.77 4.76
N THR A 8 0.81 -10.04 4.64
CA THR A 8 1.24 -10.93 3.55
C THR A 8 0.83 -10.37 2.19
N THR A 9 -0.42 -9.93 2.03
CA THR A 9 -0.89 -9.34 0.77
C THR A 9 -0.09 -8.11 0.36
N ILE A 10 0.16 -7.18 1.30
CA ILE A 10 0.97 -5.98 1.00
C ILE A 10 2.41 -6.35 0.65
N TYR A 11 2.98 -7.40 1.27
CA TYR A 11 4.32 -7.88 0.94
C TYR A 11 4.37 -8.46 -0.49
N ASP A 12 3.41 -9.32 -0.83
CA ASP A 12 3.35 -9.95 -2.15
C ASP A 12 3.16 -8.88 -3.25
N GLU A 13 2.26 -7.91 -3.05
CA GLU A 13 2.06 -6.79 -3.97
C GLU A 13 3.33 -5.92 -4.11
N ALA A 14 4.00 -5.61 -2.99
CA ALA A 14 5.24 -4.85 -3.03
C ALA A 14 6.36 -5.60 -3.76
N LEU A 15 6.39 -6.93 -3.64
CA LEU A 15 7.34 -7.79 -4.32
C LEU A 15 7.07 -7.84 -5.82
N ASP A 16 5.81 -7.97 -6.23
CA ASP A 16 5.41 -7.97 -7.64
C ASP A 16 5.75 -6.63 -8.33
N ILE A 17 5.60 -5.50 -7.63
CA ILE A 17 5.89 -4.16 -8.16
C ILE A 17 7.40 -3.88 -8.25
N ASN A 18 8.16 -4.25 -7.22
CA ASN A 18 9.57 -3.85 -7.09
C ASN A 18 10.58 -4.94 -7.48
N GLY A 19 10.14 -6.19 -7.62
CA GLY A 19 10.98 -7.37 -7.87
C GLY A 19 11.77 -7.87 -6.64
N ASP A 20 12.06 -7.00 -5.67
CA ASP A 20 12.64 -7.34 -4.37
C ASP A 20 12.14 -6.37 -3.27
N VAL A 21 12.03 -6.87 -2.04
CA VAL A 21 11.60 -6.09 -0.86
C VAL A 21 12.56 -6.36 0.31
N SER A 22 13.77 -5.83 0.20
CA SER A 22 14.83 -5.99 1.21
C SER A 22 14.50 -5.40 2.59
N ASN A 23 13.58 -4.43 2.68
CA ASN A 23 13.21 -3.77 3.95
C ASN A 23 11.71 -3.47 4.05
N PHE A 24 10.90 -4.53 4.03
CA PHE A 24 9.44 -4.43 4.15
C PHE A 24 8.99 -3.65 5.40
N ALA A 25 9.67 -3.82 6.53
CA ALA A 25 9.31 -3.14 7.77
C ALA A 25 9.43 -1.61 7.68
N SER A 26 10.42 -1.09 6.94
CA SER A 26 10.57 0.35 6.73
C SER A 26 9.52 0.89 5.78
N LEU A 27 9.21 0.16 4.70
CA LEU A 27 8.12 0.50 3.79
C LEU A 27 6.79 0.56 4.55
N LEU A 28 6.46 -0.48 5.30
CA LEU A 28 5.24 -0.53 6.11
C LEU A 28 5.16 0.63 7.10
N ARG A 29 6.26 0.93 7.81
CA ARG A 29 6.31 2.06 8.75
C ARG A 29 6.02 3.39 8.03
N CYS A 30 6.67 3.65 6.89
CA CYS A 30 6.44 4.86 6.12
C CYS A 30 4.98 4.94 5.64
N SER A 31 4.42 3.86 5.12
CA SER A 31 3.02 3.79 4.69
C SER A 31 2.05 4.10 5.84
N CYS A 32 2.29 3.54 7.03
CA CYS A 32 1.50 3.83 8.22
C CYS A 32 1.63 5.30 8.67
N ILE A 33 2.84 5.87 8.63
CA ILE A 33 3.07 7.29 8.97
C ILE A 33 2.29 8.20 8.01
N LEU A 34 2.35 7.93 6.71
CA LEU A 34 1.62 8.71 5.71
C LEU A 34 0.10 8.65 5.95
N TYR A 35 -0.43 7.43 6.15
CA TYR A 35 -1.83 7.22 6.49
C TYR A 35 -2.25 7.96 7.76
N LEU A 36 -1.46 7.91 8.83
CA LEU A 36 -1.78 8.59 10.09
C LEU A 36 -1.59 10.12 10.04
N SER A 37 -0.71 10.62 9.17
CA SER A 37 -0.45 12.06 9.05
C SER A 37 -1.61 12.78 8.37
N ASP A 38 -2.20 12.17 7.34
CA ASP A 38 -3.38 12.69 6.66
C ASP A 38 -4.17 11.53 6.02
N THR A 39 -5.06 10.94 6.83
CA THR A 39 -5.85 9.78 6.44
C THR A 39 -6.70 10.06 5.21
N GLU A 40 -7.39 11.20 5.18
CA GLU A 40 -8.33 11.54 4.12
C GLU A 40 -7.60 11.70 2.78
N LYS A 41 -6.52 12.48 2.75
CA LYS A 41 -5.74 12.67 1.52
C LYS A 41 -5.07 11.38 1.07
N THR A 42 -4.50 10.60 2.00
CA THR A 42 -3.84 9.35 1.65
C THR A 42 -4.82 8.36 1.02
N MET A 43 -6.03 8.26 1.59
CA MET A 43 -7.07 7.39 1.04
C MET A 43 -7.60 7.89 -0.31
N ASP A 44 -7.76 9.20 -0.51
CA ASP A 44 -8.19 9.76 -1.79
C ASP A 44 -7.17 9.45 -2.90
N ILE A 45 -5.87 9.67 -2.63
CA ILE A 45 -4.78 9.34 -3.55
C ILE A 45 -4.77 7.84 -3.86
N ALA A 46 -4.85 6.98 -2.83
CA ALA A 46 -4.85 5.53 -3.01
C ALA A 46 -6.04 5.06 -3.87
N ASN A 47 -7.24 5.59 -3.61
CA ASN A 47 -8.43 5.27 -4.39
C ASN A 47 -8.34 5.77 -5.84
N ALA A 48 -7.78 6.96 -6.06
CA ALA A 48 -7.54 7.48 -7.41
C ALA A 48 -6.56 6.60 -8.19
N GLN A 49 -5.48 6.14 -7.55
CA GLN A 49 -4.53 5.21 -8.15
C GLN A 49 -5.15 3.85 -8.45
N LEU A 50 -5.99 3.33 -7.54
CA LEU A 50 -6.73 2.09 -7.79
C LEU A 50 -7.65 2.23 -9.01
N LYS A 51 -8.41 3.33 -9.13
CA LYS A 51 -9.25 3.59 -10.32
C LYS A 51 -8.42 3.66 -11.61
N ALA A 52 -7.28 4.34 -11.58
CA ALA A 52 -6.38 4.43 -12.72
C ALA A 52 -5.80 3.07 -13.13
N ALA A 53 -5.44 2.22 -12.15
CA ALA A 53 -4.92 0.89 -12.39
C ALA A 53 -5.97 -0.09 -12.95
N HIS A 54 -7.26 0.10 -12.62
CA HIS A 54 -8.37 -0.76 -13.05
C HIS A 54 -9.08 -0.28 -14.34
N GLY A 55 -8.63 0.83 -14.96
CA GLY A 55 -9.08 1.22 -16.29
C GLY A 55 -10.52 1.75 -16.39
N GLU A 56 -11.11 2.24 -15.30
CA GLU A 56 -12.40 2.94 -15.34
C GLU A 56 -12.16 4.45 -15.54
N THR A 57 -12.05 4.86 -16.80
CA THR A 57 -12.34 6.24 -17.27
C THR A 57 -13.73 6.31 -17.87
#